data_AF-A0A954XML3-F1
#
_entry.id   AF-A0A954XML3-F1
#
_cell.length_a   1.000
_cell.length_b   1.000
_cell.length_c   1.000
_cell.angle_alpha   90.00
_cell.angle_beta   90.00
_cell.angle_gamma   90.00
#
_symmetry.space_group_name_H-M   'P 1'
#
loop_
_entity.id
_entity.type
_entity.pdbx_description
1 polymer ?
#
loop_
_entity_poly.entity_id
_entity_poly.type
_entity_poly.pdbx_seq_one_letter_code
_entity_poly.pdbx_strand_id
1 'polypeptide(L)'
;MNFKKWFAVAAVAYLTATTSGTALAVPTIDGNASGDGYASLSTQNTNTHFGDASTGDAINGGGGSEIDQVFAKIEGGRLYMVIAGNLQSNFNKLDIYFDSDSNAAVPGGVNQVVAANLPAGVDPYSGGAFEGSNGLIFDAGFTADYFMTFNHGFEKLREGLPSELQFYASTAHYADMTQGTSGAVIAPGMQLAQRGLPQVLRGTTADFDTDGDVDGGEFLTWQRNFGTTSGANRSDGNADGGDDNGTPRDVDGDDFNIWASTFGFNVANASLSDFPFAPQSADEDNSEALLGPTLNGGLPQGFVIDKNYALGAGGCTDNSGTGCLPKEVEFALEIDTINDPGNTYKHRNMDNSALQLEMAWDNSNIAGVDNGDEHAGDFTTPTTFNTSAVTTGIEFSIPLSMIGSPSAGDTIKITAFINGDKHSYASNQFAGDGVLLGNLGGDGSGAFTGDLTGLDLGLIPGNQFVSIVVPGPLSGSAAVPEPGSLALVGLGAMACGLVRRRRIR
;
A
#
# COMPACT_ATOMS: atom_id res chain seq x y z
N MET A 1 -53.11 11.04 47.14
CA MET A 1 -52.11 11.49 46.13
C MET A 1 -50.90 10.57 46.22
N ASN A 2 -50.61 9.83 45.16
CA ASN A 2 -49.81 8.59 45.23
C ASN A 2 -48.33 8.87 44.90
N PHE A 3 -47.48 8.97 45.92
CA PHE A 3 -46.04 9.29 45.87
C PHE A 3 -45.18 8.30 45.04
N LYS A 4 -45.74 7.17 44.61
CA LYS A 4 -45.01 6.13 43.84
C LYS A 4 -44.84 6.43 42.34
N LYS A 5 -45.57 7.41 41.78
CA LYS A 5 -45.46 7.73 40.34
C LYS A 5 -44.32 8.71 40.00
N TRP A 6 -43.78 9.43 40.97
CA TRP A 6 -42.71 10.41 40.73
C TRP A 6 -41.32 9.79 40.58
N PHE A 7 -41.04 8.67 41.25
CA PHE A 7 -39.75 7.97 41.08
C PHE A 7 -39.63 7.21 39.76
N ALA A 8 -40.75 6.79 39.15
CA ALA A 8 -40.72 6.10 37.85
C ALA A 8 -40.45 7.05 36.68
N VAL A 9 -40.80 8.33 36.80
CA VAL A 9 -40.59 9.32 35.74
C VAL A 9 -39.20 9.96 35.82
N ALA A 10 -38.61 10.08 37.02
CA ALA A 10 -37.24 10.57 37.18
C ALA A 10 -36.17 9.54 36.77
N ALA A 11 -36.44 8.23 36.88
CA ALA A 11 -35.49 7.18 36.49
C ALA A 11 -35.45 6.91 34.97
N VAL A 12 -36.51 7.26 34.24
CA VAL A 12 -36.57 7.09 32.77
C VAL A 12 -36.02 8.33 32.04
N ALA A 13 -36.06 9.50 32.67
CA ALA A 13 -35.50 10.74 32.11
C ALA A 13 -33.96 10.85 32.22
N TYR A 14 -33.30 9.99 33.00
CA TYR A 14 -31.83 9.96 33.11
C TYR A 14 -31.14 8.93 32.20
N LEU A 15 -31.92 8.14 31.44
CA LEU A 15 -31.40 7.08 30.56
C LEU A 15 -31.56 7.39 29.06
N THR A 16 -31.77 8.65 28.71
CA THR A 16 -31.82 9.13 27.32
C THR A 16 -31.08 10.46 27.15
N ALA A 17 -29.96 10.62 27.84
CA ALA A 17 -28.89 11.47 27.31
C ALA A 17 -28.20 10.64 26.21
N THR A 18 -28.77 10.66 25.00
CA THR A 18 -28.02 10.30 23.81
C THR A 18 -26.84 11.26 23.77
N THR A 19 -25.67 10.80 24.20
CA THR A 19 -24.42 11.39 23.78
C THR A 19 -24.40 11.24 22.28
N SER A 20 -24.81 12.29 21.58
CA SER A 20 -24.46 12.51 20.18
C SER A 20 -22.96 12.70 20.15
N GLY A 21 -22.20 11.63 20.36
CA GLY A 21 -20.84 11.56 19.90
C GLY A 21 -20.93 11.69 18.39
N THR A 22 -20.23 12.66 17.83
CA THR A 22 -19.87 12.60 16.42
C THR A 22 -19.11 11.29 16.27
N ALA A 23 -19.74 10.28 15.68
CA ALA A 23 -18.99 9.19 15.09
C ALA A 23 -18.20 9.87 13.96
N LEU A 24 -16.92 10.15 14.23
CA LEU A 24 -16.01 10.58 13.18
C LEU A 24 -15.91 9.40 12.20
N ALA A 25 -16.00 9.72 10.91
CA ALA A 25 -15.97 8.69 9.88
C ALA A 25 -14.57 8.08 9.84
N VAL A 26 -14.50 6.76 10.03
CA VAL A 26 -13.29 5.97 9.75
C VAL A 26 -12.91 6.24 8.29
N PRO A 27 -11.65 6.56 7.99
CA PRO A 27 -11.21 6.75 6.61
C PRO A 27 -11.58 5.56 5.73
N THR A 28 -11.98 5.84 4.50
CA THR A 28 -12.13 4.82 3.48
C THR A 28 -10.75 4.57 2.90
N ILE A 29 -10.27 3.34 2.96
CA ILE A 29 -8.94 3.00 2.45
C ILE A 29 -9.00 2.89 0.92
N ASP A 30 -8.87 4.03 0.24
CA ASP A 30 -9.03 4.19 -1.21
C ASP A 30 -7.87 4.92 -1.91
N GLY A 31 -6.82 5.28 -1.16
CA GLY A 31 -5.64 5.98 -1.65
C GLY A 31 -5.80 7.50 -1.60
N ASN A 32 -6.91 8.04 -1.10
CA ASN A 32 -7.21 9.48 -1.17
C ASN A 32 -7.45 10.11 0.20
N ALA A 33 -6.68 11.15 0.53
CA ALA A 33 -6.84 11.89 1.78
C ALA A 33 -8.10 12.80 1.81
N SER A 34 -8.69 13.10 0.65
CA SER A 34 -9.78 14.07 0.53
C SER A 34 -11.10 13.57 1.13
N GLY A 35 -11.64 14.33 2.08
CA GLY A 35 -12.97 14.06 2.66
C GLY A 35 -12.96 13.26 3.96
N ASP A 36 -11.84 12.63 4.30
CA ASP A 36 -11.73 11.73 5.47
C ASP A 36 -11.15 12.38 6.73
N GLY A 37 -10.86 13.68 6.66
CA GLY A 37 -10.46 14.48 7.82
C GLY A 37 -9.01 14.25 8.26
N TYR A 38 -8.16 13.81 7.33
CA TYR A 38 -6.72 13.77 7.54
C TYR A 38 -6.14 15.17 7.82
N ALA A 39 -5.12 15.22 8.69
CA ALA A 39 -4.30 16.41 8.86
C ALA A 39 -3.15 16.37 7.85
N SER A 40 -2.93 17.47 7.12
CA SER A 40 -1.71 17.66 6.33
C SER A 40 -0.53 17.89 7.28
N LEU A 41 0.50 17.05 7.19
CA LEU A 41 1.68 17.10 8.04
C LEU A 41 2.92 17.68 7.34
N SER A 42 3.06 17.44 6.05
CA SER A 42 4.07 18.09 5.20
C SER A 42 3.59 18.23 3.77
N THR A 43 4.13 19.23 3.08
CA THR A 43 3.92 19.48 1.65
C THR A 43 5.29 19.64 1.01
N GLN A 44 5.52 18.90 -0.08
CA GLN A 44 6.79 18.89 -0.78
C GLN A 44 7.07 20.24 -1.38
N ASN A 45 8.32 20.66 -1.22
CA ASN A 45 8.86 21.91 -1.73
C ASN A 45 10.03 21.68 -2.70
N THR A 46 10.44 20.43 -2.93
CA THR A 46 11.62 20.05 -3.72
C THR A 46 11.20 19.35 -5.00
N ASN A 47 11.77 19.72 -6.15
CA ASN A 47 11.52 18.97 -7.39
C ASN A 47 12.30 17.64 -7.42
N THR A 48 11.97 16.76 -8.36
CA THR A 48 12.66 15.48 -8.56
C THR A 48 13.57 15.49 -9.80
N HIS A 49 14.54 14.58 -9.85
CA HIS A 49 15.37 14.30 -11.04
C HIS A 49 15.01 12.96 -11.72
N PHE A 50 13.98 12.26 -11.24
CA PHE A 50 13.65 10.89 -11.67
C PHE A 50 12.55 10.79 -12.74
N GLY A 51 12.20 11.93 -13.33
CA GLY A 51 11.08 12.06 -14.27
C GLY A 51 9.74 12.15 -13.54
N ASP A 52 8.72 12.59 -14.25
CA ASP A 52 7.41 12.89 -13.68
C ASP A 52 6.41 11.78 -14.00
N ALA A 53 5.41 11.63 -13.13
CA ALA A 53 4.22 10.88 -13.49
C ALA A 53 3.47 11.64 -14.59
N SER A 54 3.39 11.04 -15.78
CA SER A 54 2.78 11.68 -16.95
C SER A 54 1.31 11.31 -17.13
N THR A 55 0.84 10.24 -16.46
CA THR A 55 -0.52 9.70 -16.63
C THR A 55 -1.27 9.54 -15.30
N GLY A 56 -0.57 9.49 -14.16
CA GLY A 56 -1.17 9.21 -12.85
C GLY A 56 -1.77 7.79 -12.74
N ASP A 57 -1.51 6.92 -13.69
CA ASP A 57 -2.05 5.57 -13.63
C ASP A 57 -1.26 4.68 -12.64
N ALA A 58 -1.94 3.79 -11.92
CA ALA A 58 -1.30 2.95 -10.90
C ALA A 58 -0.33 1.92 -11.47
N ILE A 59 -0.56 1.46 -12.70
CA ILE A 59 0.22 0.42 -13.33
C ILE A 59 1.18 1.00 -14.39
N ASN A 60 0.76 2.11 -15.00
CA ASN A 60 1.37 2.78 -16.15
C ASN A 60 1.56 4.29 -15.90
N GLY A 61 1.87 4.67 -14.66
CA GLY A 61 1.95 6.07 -14.20
C GLY A 61 2.97 6.96 -14.91
N GLY A 62 3.83 6.37 -15.73
CA GLY A 62 4.95 7.03 -16.39
C GLY A 62 6.26 6.90 -15.60
N GLY A 63 7.07 7.96 -15.65
CA GLY A 63 8.31 8.07 -14.88
C GLY A 63 8.06 8.52 -13.45
N GLY A 64 9.11 8.49 -12.63
CA GLY A 64 9.09 9.18 -11.34
C GLY A 64 8.53 8.40 -10.16
N SER A 65 9.23 8.55 -9.04
CA SER A 65 8.68 8.31 -7.72
C SER A 65 8.83 9.60 -6.94
N GLU A 66 7.76 10.10 -6.33
CA GLU A 66 7.73 11.36 -5.61
C GLU A 66 6.77 11.35 -4.42
N ILE A 67 7.05 12.24 -3.48
CA ILE A 67 6.17 12.52 -2.35
C ILE A 67 5.77 13.98 -2.50
N ASP A 68 4.47 14.24 -2.61
CA ASP A 68 3.90 15.58 -2.70
C ASP A 68 3.37 16.08 -1.37
N GLN A 69 2.66 15.22 -0.64
CA GLN A 69 2.10 15.55 0.67
C GLN A 69 2.09 14.32 1.58
N VAL A 70 2.23 14.58 2.87
CA VAL A 70 2.05 13.56 3.90
C VAL A 70 0.86 13.95 4.74
N PHE A 71 -0.11 13.05 4.81
CA PHE A 71 -1.31 13.18 5.60
C PHE A 71 -1.33 12.11 6.68
N ALA A 72 -1.87 12.44 7.86
CA ALA A 72 -2.13 11.43 8.87
C ALA A 72 -3.37 11.73 9.72
N LYS A 73 -3.93 10.67 10.29
CA LYS A 73 -5.05 10.70 11.21
C LYS A 73 -4.92 9.57 12.19
N ILE A 74 -5.24 9.81 13.46
CA ILE A 74 -5.35 8.75 14.46
C ILE A 74 -6.81 8.65 14.87
N GLU A 75 -7.41 7.49 14.61
CA GLU A 75 -8.82 7.21 14.83
C GLU A 75 -8.99 5.72 15.18
N GLY A 76 -9.90 5.38 16.09
CA GLY A 76 -10.25 3.98 16.35
C GLY A 76 -9.10 3.10 16.84
N GLY A 77 -8.04 3.68 17.41
CA GLY A 77 -6.84 2.95 17.84
C GLY A 77 -5.88 2.59 16.71
N ARG A 78 -6.00 3.24 15.54
CA ARG A 78 -5.14 3.05 14.38
C ARG A 78 -4.53 4.39 13.95
N LEU A 79 -3.30 4.33 13.44
CA LEU A 79 -2.70 5.39 12.64
C LEU A 79 -3.08 5.14 11.19
N TYR A 80 -3.67 6.14 10.56
CA TYR A 80 -3.94 6.20 9.14
C TYR A 80 -2.99 7.22 8.51
N MET A 81 -2.44 6.90 7.34
CA MET A 81 -1.57 7.78 6.59
C MET A 81 -1.91 7.75 5.11
N VAL A 82 -1.77 8.90 4.46
CA VAL A 82 -1.68 8.98 2.99
C VAL A 82 -0.36 9.67 2.65
N ILE A 83 0.52 8.95 1.96
CA ILE A 83 1.70 9.53 1.32
C ILE A 83 1.29 9.82 -0.12
N ALA A 84 0.85 11.05 -0.36
CA ALA A 84 0.37 11.50 -1.65
C ALA A 84 1.56 11.80 -2.59
N GLY A 85 1.38 11.55 -3.88
CA GLY A 85 2.45 11.50 -4.89
C GLY A 85 2.56 10.11 -5.51
N ASN A 86 3.42 9.94 -6.51
CA ASN A 86 3.55 8.68 -7.24
C ASN A 86 4.69 7.79 -6.73
N LEU A 87 4.53 6.48 -6.89
CA LEU A 87 5.68 5.58 -6.93
C LEU A 87 5.70 4.93 -8.30
N GLN A 88 6.86 4.87 -8.94
CA GLN A 88 7.02 4.19 -10.21
C GLN A 88 6.79 2.67 -10.07
N SER A 89 6.14 2.05 -11.06
CA SER A 89 5.88 0.59 -11.14
C SER A 89 7.16 -0.19 -11.53
N ASN A 90 8.24 0.01 -10.78
CA ASN A 90 9.57 -0.58 -11.02
C ASN A 90 10.22 -1.12 -9.74
N PHE A 91 9.42 -1.34 -8.70
CA PHE A 91 9.86 -1.78 -7.38
C PHE A 91 10.75 -0.82 -6.61
N ASN A 92 10.81 0.46 -7.00
CA ASN A 92 11.20 1.53 -6.06
C ASN A 92 10.39 1.39 -4.76
N LYS A 93 10.96 1.91 -3.66
CA LYS A 93 10.44 1.70 -2.31
C LYS A 93 9.96 3.02 -1.74
N LEU A 94 8.79 3.00 -1.10
CA LEU A 94 8.43 3.98 -0.09
C LEU A 94 8.82 3.42 1.26
N ASP A 95 9.93 3.89 1.82
CA ASP A 95 10.43 3.47 3.13
C ASP A 95 9.88 4.41 4.21
N ILE A 96 9.32 3.83 5.27
CA ILE A 96 8.70 4.53 6.39
C ILE A 96 9.27 4.01 7.70
N TYR A 97 9.77 4.92 8.52
CA TYR A 97 10.23 4.65 9.88
C TYR A 97 9.35 5.37 10.87
N PHE A 98 8.99 4.70 11.96
CA PHE A 98 8.20 5.25 13.05
C PHE A 98 9.07 5.35 14.30
N ASP A 99 9.12 6.54 14.87
CA ASP A 99 9.58 6.81 16.24
C ASP A 99 8.31 7.13 17.03
N SER A 100 7.89 6.18 17.87
CA SER A 100 6.59 6.17 18.52
C SER A 100 6.66 6.49 20.00
N ASP A 101 7.86 6.79 20.53
CA ASP A 101 8.10 6.94 21.95
C ASP A 101 8.43 8.39 22.33
N SER A 102 7.42 9.22 22.57
CA SER A 102 7.67 10.57 23.10
C SER A 102 8.22 10.60 24.54
N ASN A 103 8.54 9.45 25.14
CA ASN A 103 9.05 9.33 26.50
C ASN A 103 9.89 8.05 26.75
N ALA A 104 10.96 7.82 25.98
CA ALA A 104 12.08 6.93 26.37
C ALA A 104 11.70 5.51 26.86
N ALA A 105 10.61 4.94 26.36
CA ALA A 105 9.98 3.76 26.96
C ALA A 105 9.63 2.66 25.95
N VAL A 106 10.16 2.72 24.72
CA VAL A 106 10.52 1.49 24.02
C VAL A 106 12.05 1.39 23.96
N PRO A 107 12.69 0.73 24.95
CA PRO A 107 14.11 0.45 24.86
C PRO A 107 14.41 -0.31 23.56
N GLY A 108 15.32 0.22 22.73
CA GLY A 108 15.83 -0.51 21.57
C GLY A 108 15.63 0.17 20.22
N GLY A 109 14.90 1.29 20.13
CA GLY A 109 14.87 2.11 18.92
C GLY A 109 16.27 2.56 18.49
N VAL A 110 16.47 2.79 17.20
CA VAL A 110 17.78 3.07 16.61
C VAL A 110 17.80 4.41 15.87
N ASN A 111 18.80 5.24 16.13
CA ASN A 111 19.06 6.44 15.32
C ASN A 111 19.93 6.14 14.09
N GLN A 112 20.57 4.97 14.04
CA GLN A 112 21.31 4.51 12.86
C GLN A 112 20.90 3.09 12.51
N VAL A 113 20.60 2.84 11.24
CA VAL A 113 20.37 1.49 10.73
C VAL A 113 21.71 0.74 10.74
N VAL A 114 21.80 -0.32 11.54
CA VAL A 114 22.92 -1.26 11.52
C VAL A 114 22.36 -2.64 11.25
N ALA A 115 22.44 -3.09 9.98
CA ALA A 115 21.74 -4.29 9.50
C ALA A 115 21.98 -5.52 10.38
N ALA A 116 23.24 -5.73 10.79
CA ALA A 116 23.64 -6.87 11.61
C ALA A 116 22.98 -6.93 13.01
N ASN A 117 22.40 -5.82 13.47
CA ASN A 117 21.71 -5.71 14.75
C ASN A 117 20.18 -5.75 14.61
N LEU A 118 19.65 -5.78 13.40
CA LEU A 118 18.22 -5.70 13.10
C LEU A 118 17.69 -7.03 12.53
N PRO A 119 16.36 -7.22 12.45
CA PRO A 119 15.79 -8.43 11.88
C PRO A 119 16.20 -8.63 10.41
N ALA A 120 16.67 -9.82 10.06
CA ALA A 120 16.98 -10.18 8.68
C ALA A 120 15.70 -10.58 7.92
N GLY A 121 15.75 -10.51 6.58
CA GLY A 121 14.67 -11.00 5.71
C GLY A 121 13.44 -10.09 5.65
N VAL A 122 13.58 -8.83 6.08
CA VAL A 122 12.58 -7.78 5.85
C VAL A 122 12.68 -7.34 4.40
N ASP A 123 11.56 -7.37 3.67
CA ASP A 123 11.50 -7.19 2.22
C ASP A 123 12.68 -7.88 1.49
N PRO A 124 12.72 -9.22 1.47
CA PRO A 124 13.87 -9.95 0.93
C PRO A 124 14.01 -9.78 -0.59
N TYR A 125 13.07 -9.09 -1.24
CA TYR A 125 13.17 -8.71 -2.63
C TYR A 125 14.41 -7.82 -2.84
N SER A 126 15.27 -8.21 -3.78
CA SER A 126 16.49 -7.45 -4.14
C SER A 126 17.54 -7.23 -3.04
N GLY A 127 17.50 -7.98 -1.93
CA GLY A 127 18.63 -8.06 -0.99
C GLY A 127 18.32 -7.72 0.47
N GLY A 128 17.10 -7.29 0.79
CA GLY A 128 16.68 -6.98 2.16
C GLY A 128 16.72 -5.48 2.48
N ALA A 129 15.71 -5.02 3.21
CA ALA A 129 15.53 -3.61 3.53
C ALA A 129 16.70 -3.05 4.34
N PHE A 130 17.08 -3.70 5.45
CA PHE A 130 18.12 -3.15 6.33
C PHE A 130 19.53 -3.37 5.81
N GLU A 131 19.76 -4.41 5.02
CA GLU A 131 21.01 -4.63 4.31
C GLU A 131 21.24 -3.51 3.28
N GLY A 132 20.20 -3.16 2.51
CA GLY A 132 20.25 -2.06 1.55
C GLY A 132 20.33 -0.68 2.21
N SER A 133 19.56 -0.46 3.28
CA SER A 133 19.54 0.82 3.99
C SER A 133 20.62 0.93 5.07
N ASN A 134 21.60 0.02 5.08
CA ASN A 134 22.61 -0.05 6.13
C ASN A 134 23.39 1.26 6.24
N GLY A 135 23.58 1.72 7.47
CA GLY A 135 24.37 2.88 7.81
C GLY A 135 23.62 4.22 7.78
N LEU A 136 22.38 4.26 7.28
CA LEU A 136 21.49 5.44 7.34
C LEU A 136 21.40 5.99 8.77
N ILE A 137 21.72 7.27 8.96
CA ILE A 137 21.56 8.00 10.23
C ILE A 137 20.34 8.93 10.11
N PHE A 138 19.42 8.83 11.07
CA PHE A 138 18.24 9.67 11.15
C PHE A 138 18.52 11.02 11.81
N ASP A 139 17.62 11.97 11.61
CA ASP A 139 17.65 13.28 12.26
C ASP A 139 17.88 13.22 13.76
N ALA A 140 18.47 14.29 14.29
CA ALA A 140 18.66 14.45 15.72
C ALA A 140 17.32 14.35 16.47
N GLY A 141 17.24 13.43 17.42
CA GLY A 141 16.03 13.19 18.19
C GLY A 141 15.00 12.31 17.50
N PHE A 142 15.35 11.64 16.40
CA PHE A 142 14.56 10.56 15.81
C PHE A 142 15.22 9.21 16.12
N THR A 143 14.50 8.31 16.79
CA THR A 143 14.93 6.94 17.08
C THR A 143 13.92 5.95 16.54
N ALA A 144 14.22 5.35 15.38
CA ALA A 144 13.32 4.44 14.70
C ALA A 144 13.04 3.19 15.55
N ASP A 145 11.78 2.98 15.88
CA ASP A 145 11.27 1.80 16.58
C ASP A 145 10.76 0.74 15.60
N TYR A 146 10.07 1.19 14.56
CA TYR A 146 9.38 0.34 13.61
C TYR A 146 9.67 0.78 12.18
N PHE A 147 9.65 -0.19 11.28
CA PHE A 147 9.84 0.04 9.86
C PHE A 147 8.67 -0.53 9.08
N MET A 148 8.29 0.17 8.02
CA MET A 148 7.36 -0.30 7.01
C MET A 148 7.83 0.14 5.64
N THR A 149 7.65 -0.71 4.63
CA THR A 149 7.95 -0.34 3.25
C THR A 149 6.85 -0.83 2.32
N PHE A 150 6.60 -0.04 1.28
CA PHE A 150 5.66 -0.34 0.21
C PHE A 150 6.40 -0.29 -1.12
N ASN A 151 6.01 -1.19 -2.01
CA ASN A 151 6.48 -1.18 -3.39
C ASN A 151 5.43 -1.79 -4.29
N HIS A 152 5.56 -1.55 -5.58
CA HIS A 152 4.69 -2.16 -6.56
C HIS A 152 5.40 -2.30 -7.89
N GLY A 153 4.89 -3.22 -8.70
CA GLY A 153 5.46 -3.55 -9.99
C GLY A 153 4.89 -4.83 -10.57
N PHE A 154 5.45 -5.24 -11.70
CA PHE A 154 5.08 -6.46 -12.39
C PHE A 154 5.86 -7.65 -11.86
N GLU A 155 5.14 -8.56 -11.20
CA GLU A 155 5.64 -9.82 -10.69
C GLU A 155 5.42 -10.95 -11.70
N LYS A 156 6.34 -11.92 -11.69
CA LYS A 156 6.17 -13.19 -12.40
C LYS A 156 5.89 -14.26 -11.39
N LEU A 157 4.81 -15.01 -11.56
CA LEU A 157 4.45 -16.09 -10.66
C LEU A 157 5.54 -17.17 -10.61
N ARG A 158 6.08 -17.57 -11.77
CA ARG A 158 7.13 -18.59 -11.87
C ARG A 158 8.05 -18.31 -13.05
N GLU A 159 9.28 -18.79 -12.96
CA GLU A 159 10.21 -18.76 -14.10
C GLU A 159 9.71 -19.72 -15.20
N GLY A 160 9.65 -19.24 -16.44
CA GLY A 160 9.22 -20.04 -17.60
C GLY A 160 7.72 -20.05 -17.89
N LEU A 161 6.92 -19.26 -17.16
CA LEU A 161 5.59 -18.87 -17.63
C LEU A 161 5.73 -17.83 -18.77
N PRO A 162 4.87 -17.88 -19.81
CA PRO A 162 4.83 -16.84 -20.84
C PRO A 162 4.76 -15.44 -20.22
N SER A 163 5.41 -14.44 -20.84
CA SER A 163 5.45 -13.04 -20.37
C SER A 163 4.07 -12.45 -20.14
N GLU A 164 3.11 -12.93 -20.92
CA GLU A 164 1.67 -12.63 -20.86
C GLU A 164 1.01 -13.14 -19.57
N LEU A 165 1.77 -13.76 -18.66
CA LEU A 165 1.35 -14.19 -17.32
C LEU A 165 2.05 -13.42 -16.19
N GLN A 166 2.69 -12.27 -16.47
CA GLN A 166 3.09 -11.30 -15.46
C GLN A 166 1.86 -10.68 -14.80
N PHE A 167 1.94 -10.28 -13.53
CA PHE A 167 0.85 -9.61 -12.82
C PHE A 167 1.36 -8.41 -12.05
N TYR A 168 0.53 -7.37 -11.97
CA TYR A 168 0.78 -6.24 -11.08
C TYR A 168 0.47 -6.62 -9.64
N ALA A 169 1.38 -6.26 -8.73
CA ALA A 169 1.09 -6.31 -7.31
C ALA A 169 1.72 -5.11 -6.59
N SER A 170 0.96 -4.55 -5.64
CA SER A 170 1.50 -3.70 -4.59
C SER A 170 1.69 -4.54 -3.34
N THR A 171 2.87 -4.49 -2.72
CA THR A 171 3.23 -5.29 -1.54
C THR A 171 3.72 -4.40 -0.42
N ALA A 172 3.59 -4.90 0.81
CA ALA A 172 4.13 -4.22 1.98
C ALA A 172 4.90 -5.18 2.88
N HIS A 173 5.88 -4.63 3.61
CA HIS A 173 6.68 -5.33 4.62
C HIS A 173 6.83 -4.47 5.87
N TYR A 174 6.93 -5.11 7.02
CA TYR A 174 7.03 -4.48 8.33
C TYR A 174 8.10 -5.15 9.18
N ALA A 175 8.76 -4.35 10.03
CA ALA A 175 9.68 -4.87 11.04
C ALA A 175 9.61 -4.10 12.37
N ASP A 176 9.76 -4.85 13.47
CA ASP A 176 10.03 -4.30 14.80
C ASP A 176 11.55 -4.19 15.01
N MET A 177 12.06 -2.96 15.11
CA MET A 177 13.49 -2.68 15.26
C MET A 177 13.93 -2.70 16.74
N THR A 178 12.97 -2.64 17.66
CA THR A 178 13.22 -2.44 19.11
C THR A 178 13.79 -3.68 19.80
N GLN A 179 13.62 -4.86 19.18
CA GLN A 179 14.11 -6.14 19.71
C GLN A 179 15.40 -6.62 19.02
N GLY A 180 16.07 -5.74 18.28
CA GLY A 180 17.23 -6.08 17.48
C GLY A 180 16.95 -7.24 16.54
N THR A 181 17.88 -8.20 16.43
CA THR A 181 17.74 -9.37 15.53
C THR A 181 16.57 -10.31 15.87
N SER A 182 15.93 -10.15 17.03
CA SER A 182 14.74 -10.92 17.44
C SER A 182 13.42 -10.20 17.14
N GLY A 183 13.47 -9.03 16.52
CA GLY A 183 12.30 -8.28 16.12
C GLY A 183 11.41 -9.03 15.14
N ALA A 184 10.11 -8.78 15.24
CA ALA A 184 9.13 -9.36 14.34
C ALA A 184 9.35 -8.87 12.91
N VAL A 185 9.25 -9.79 11.94
CA VAL A 185 9.22 -9.49 10.51
C VAL A 185 7.89 -9.98 9.97
N ILE A 186 7.16 -9.10 9.29
CA ILE A 186 5.84 -9.40 8.75
C ILE A 186 5.80 -8.95 7.29
N ALA A 187 5.44 -9.85 6.39
CA ALA A 187 4.97 -9.52 5.05
C ALA A 187 3.43 -9.52 5.11
N PRO A 188 2.75 -8.40 5.41
CA PRO A 188 1.31 -8.40 5.66
C PRO A 188 0.49 -8.85 4.46
N GLY A 189 0.89 -8.55 3.22
CA GLY A 189 0.11 -8.96 2.07
C GLY A 189 0.35 -8.11 0.83
N MET A 190 -0.55 -8.26 -0.12
CA MET A 190 -0.53 -7.53 -1.39
C MET A 190 -1.92 -7.06 -1.83
N GLN A 191 -1.93 -6.17 -2.82
CA GLN A 191 -3.11 -5.79 -3.60
C GLN A 191 -2.86 -6.00 -5.08
N LEU A 192 -3.92 -6.37 -5.81
CA LEU A 192 -3.89 -6.68 -7.24
C LEU A 192 -4.69 -5.68 -8.08
N ALA A 193 -5.27 -4.66 -7.44
CA ALA A 193 -5.97 -3.56 -8.06
C ALA A 193 -5.74 -2.28 -7.25
N GLN A 194 -5.90 -1.14 -7.91
CA GLN A 194 -5.77 0.17 -7.30
C GLN A 194 -6.89 0.48 -6.29
N ARG A 195 -6.71 1.56 -5.52
CA ARG A 195 -7.68 2.14 -4.59
C ARG A 195 -8.19 1.18 -3.53
N GLY A 196 -7.36 0.20 -3.19
CA GLY A 196 -7.66 -0.85 -2.23
C GLY A 196 -8.80 -1.77 -2.66
N LEU A 197 -9.17 -1.75 -3.93
CA LEU A 197 -10.31 -2.50 -4.43
C LEU A 197 -10.05 -4.01 -4.30
N PRO A 198 -11.04 -4.81 -3.85
CA PRO A 198 -10.93 -6.27 -3.81
C PRO A 198 -11.04 -6.93 -5.19
N GLN A 199 -10.66 -6.22 -6.24
CA GLN A 199 -10.64 -6.69 -7.62
C GLN A 199 -9.25 -7.20 -7.98
N VAL A 200 -9.18 -7.93 -9.07
CA VAL A 200 -7.94 -8.23 -9.77
C VAL A 200 -7.94 -7.47 -11.09
N LEU A 201 -6.79 -6.92 -11.48
CA LEU A 201 -6.65 -6.36 -12.81
C LEU A 201 -6.63 -7.50 -13.85
N ARG A 202 -7.49 -7.41 -14.87
CA ARG A 202 -7.65 -8.41 -15.94
C ARG A 202 -7.82 -7.70 -17.27
N GLY A 203 -7.36 -8.32 -18.35
CA GLY A 203 -7.51 -7.80 -19.71
C GLY A 203 -7.02 -8.79 -20.76
N THR A 204 -6.82 -8.30 -21.98
CA THR A 204 -6.20 -9.04 -23.08
C THR A 204 -5.45 -8.09 -24.01
N THR A 205 -4.38 -8.55 -24.66
CA THR A 205 -3.62 -7.75 -25.63
C THR A 205 -4.37 -7.47 -26.93
N ALA A 206 -5.51 -8.13 -27.17
CA ALA A 206 -6.36 -7.89 -28.33
C ALA A 206 -7.36 -6.73 -28.15
N ASP A 207 -7.50 -6.19 -26.94
CA ASP A 207 -8.27 -4.97 -26.67
C ASP A 207 -7.41 -3.77 -27.11
N PHE A 208 -7.58 -3.33 -28.36
CA PHE A 208 -6.72 -2.35 -29.01
C PHE A 208 -7.10 -0.90 -28.71
N ASP A 209 -8.36 -0.64 -28.35
CA ASP A 209 -8.83 0.70 -27.98
C ASP A 209 -9.00 0.89 -26.47
N THR A 210 -8.70 -0.15 -25.68
CA THR A 210 -8.54 -0.14 -24.21
C THR A 210 -9.83 0.19 -23.46
N ASP A 211 -10.96 -0.19 -24.03
CA ASP A 211 -12.27 0.04 -23.42
C ASP A 211 -12.72 -1.09 -22.48
N GLY A 212 -11.91 -2.15 -22.36
CA GLY A 212 -12.13 -3.29 -21.47
C GLY A 212 -12.88 -4.44 -22.12
N ASP A 213 -13.13 -4.42 -23.44
CA ASP A 213 -13.65 -5.56 -24.18
C ASP A 213 -12.95 -5.84 -25.53
N VAL A 214 -13.27 -6.99 -26.12
CA VAL A 214 -12.77 -7.40 -27.44
C VAL A 214 -13.97 -7.70 -28.32
N ASP A 215 -14.24 -6.81 -29.26
CA ASP A 215 -15.38 -6.87 -30.13
C ASP A 215 -15.03 -6.61 -31.61
N GLY A 216 -15.99 -6.09 -32.38
CA GLY A 216 -15.79 -5.79 -33.80
C GLY A 216 -14.95 -4.53 -34.04
N GLY A 217 -14.80 -3.64 -33.06
CA GLY A 217 -13.92 -2.48 -33.08
C GLY A 217 -12.46 -2.91 -33.26
N GLU A 218 -12.02 -3.89 -32.49
CA GLU A 218 -10.66 -4.42 -32.48
C GLU A 218 -10.35 -5.07 -33.83
N PHE A 219 -11.31 -5.82 -34.37
CA PHE A 219 -11.21 -6.40 -35.70
C PHE A 219 -11.00 -5.33 -36.78
N LEU A 220 -11.71 -4.19 -36.69
CA LEU A 220 -11.54 -3.09 -37.63
C LEU A 220 -10.20 -2.39 -37.47
N THR A 221 -9.63 -2.33 -36.27
CA THR A 221 -8.27 -1.82 -36.01
C THR A 221 -7.24 -2.71 -36.68
N TRP A 222 -7.25 -4.02 -36.38
CA TRP A 222 -6.40 -5.00 -37.05
C TRP A 222 -6.53 -4.95 -38.57
N GLN A 223 -7.76 -4.97 -39.10
CA GLN A 223 -8.00 -4.99 -40.55
C GLN A 223 -7.43 -3.76 -41.27
N ARG A 224 -7.47 -2.59 -40.64
CA ARG A 224 -6.97 -1.33 -41.24
C ARG A 224 -5.44 -1.33 -41.38
N ASN A 225 -4.75 -2.02 -40.48
CA ASN A 225 -3.30 -2.00 -40.37
C ASN A 225 -2.64 -3.33 -40.80
N PHE A 226 -3.43 -4.34 -41.18
CA PHE A 226 -2.95 -5.62 -41.67
C PHE A 226 -1.89 -5.46 -42.78
N GLY A 227 -0.75 -6.13 -42.60
CA GLY A 227 0.41 -6.03 -43.49
C GLY A 227 1.40 -4.93 -43.12
N THR A 228 1.21 -4.25 -41.98
CA THR A 228 2.28 -3.44 -41.36
C THR A 228 3.41 -4.37 -40.98
N THR A 229 4.61 -4.15 -41.51
CA THR A 229 5.74 -5.10 -41.37
C THR A 229 6.74 -4.74 -40.27
N SER A 230 6.56 -3.59 -39.61
CA SER A 230 7.43 -3.15 -38.51
C SER A 230 6.91 -1.92 -37.79
N GLY A 231 7.11 -1.87 -36.48
CA GLY A 231 6.87 -0.68 -35.66
C GLY A 231 5.42 -0.45 -35.27
N ALA A 232 4.55 -1.45 -35.44
CA ALA A 232 3.17 -1.40 -34.96
C ALA A 232 3.12 -1.47 -33.43
N ASN A 233 2.28 -0.64 -32.82
CA ASN A 233 1.93 -0.78 -31.41
C ASN A 233 0.59 -1.52 -31.28
N ARG A 234 0.13 -1.79 -30.06
CA ARG A 234 -1.10 -2.54 -29.85
C ARG A 234 -2.32 -1.76 -30.32
N SER A 235 -2.33 -0.43 -30.22
CA SER A 235 -3.35 0.42 -30.86
C SER A 235 -3.38 0.34 -32.40
N ASP A 236 -2.33 -0.17 -33.04
CA ASP A 236 -2.31 -0.49 -34.47
C ASP A 236 -2.84 -1.89 -34.79
N GLY A 237 -3.15 -2.71 -33.78
CA GLY A 237 -3.63 -4.08 -33.94
C GLY A 237 -2.56 -5.16 -33.77
N ASN A 238 -1.42 -4.82 -33.17
CA ASN A 238 -0.37 -5.78 -32.78
C ASN A 238 -0.67 -6.35 -31.37
N ALA A 239 -1.27 -7.53 -31.31
CA ALA A 239 -1.65 -8.20 -30.07
C ALA A 239 -0.56 -9.11 -29.51
N ASP A 240 0.42 -9.53 -30.32
CA ASP A 240 1.45 -10.48 -29.89
C ASP A 240 2.74 -9.80 -29.39
N GLY A 241 2.87 -8.49 -29.58
CA GLY A 241 3.99 -7.68 -29.08
C GLY A 241 5.26 -7.73 -29.94
N GLY A 242 5.26 -8.52 -31.03
CA GLY A 242 6.33 -8.61 -32.01
C GLY A 242 7.67 -9.15 -31.50
N ASP A 243 7.85 -10.47 -31.57
CA ASP A 243 9.18 -11.11 -31.64
C ASP A 243 9.20 -12.43 -32.43
N ASP A 244 8.15 -12.71 -33.20
CA ASP A 244 7.94 -13.98 -33.88
C ASP A 244 9.09 -14.25 -34.89
N ASN A 245 10.01 -15.14 -34.54
CA ASN A 245 11.18 -15.49 -35.37
C ASN A 245 12.06 -14.29 -35.80
N GLY A 246 12.05 -13.18 -35.05
CA GLY A 246 12.88 -12.00 -35.34
C GLY A 246 12.25 -10.98 -36.29
N THR A 247 10.94 -11.04 -36.54
CA THR A 247 10.20 -9.95 -37.18
C THR A 247 9.99 -8.82 -36.16
N PRO A 248 10.26 -7.55 -36.53
CA PRO A 248 9.96 -6.43 -35.65
C PRO A 248 8.45 -6.14 -35.69
N ARG A 249 7.77 -6.09 -34.54
CA ARG A 249 6.43 -5.50 -34.28
C ARG A 249 5.57 -5.24 -35.55
N ASP A 250 4.92 -6.27 -36.07
CA ASP A 250 4.06 -6.25 -37.25
C ASP A 250 2.56 -6.38 -36.92
N VAL A 251 1.71 -6.38 -37.95
CA VAL A 251 0.26 -6.63 -37.82
C VAL A 251 -0.15 -7.67 -38.85
N ASP A 252 -0.40 -8.90 -38.42
CA ASP A 252 -0.51 -10.05 -39.30
C ASP A 252 -1.53 -11.11 -38.84
N GLY A 253 -1.38 -12.37 -39.27
CA GLY A 253 -2.29 -13.45 -38.92
C GLY A 253 -2.21 -13.90 -37.46
N ASP A 254 -1.09 -13.69 -36.77
CA ASP A 254 -0.89 -14.12 -35.39
C ASP A 254 -1.65 -13.20 -34.43
N ASP A 255 -1.68 -11.88 -34.68
CA ASP A 255 -2.55 -10.95 -33.97
C ASP A 255 -4.02 -11.29 -34.13
N PHE A 256 -4.42 -11.63 -35.36
CA PHE A 256 -5.79 -12.04 -35.64
C PHE A 256 -6.16 -13.30 -34.88
N ASN A 257 -5.24 -14.24 -34.69
CA ASN A 257 -5.48 -15.45 -33.92
C ASN A 257 -5.72 -15.12 -32.43
N ILE A 258 -4.97 -14.15 -31.87
CA ILE A 258 -5.17 -13.66 -30.50
C ILE A 258 -6.55 -13.00 -30.38
N TRP A 259 -6.88 -12.05 -31.27
CA TRP A 259 -8.22 -11.43 -31.31
C TRP A 259 -9.33 -12.49 -31.44
N ALA A 260 -9.22 -13.42 -32.38
CA ALA A 260 -10.24 -14.44 -32.60
C ALA A 260 -10.42 -15.36 -31.39
N SER A 261 -9.35 -15.62 -30.64
CA SER A 261 -9.40 -16.43 -29.41
C SER A 261 -10.03 -15.69 -28.22
N THR A 262 -10.06 -14.36 -28.27
CA THR A 262 -10.51 -13.49 -27.17
C THR A 262 -11.79 -12.72 -27.52
N PHE A 263 -12.31 -12.82 -28.74
CA PHE A 263 -13.54 -12.15 -29.17
C PHE A 263 -14.72 -12.46 -28.24
N GLY A 264 -15.38 -11.41 -27.75
CA GLY A 264 -16.43 -11.47 -26.76
C GLY A 264 -15.94 -11.45 -25.31
N PHE A 265 -14.62 -11.36 -25.08
CA PHE A 265 -14.08 -11.03 -23.76
C PHE A 265 -14.56 -9.64 -23.35
N ASN A 266 -14.95 -9.51 -22.08
CA ASN A 266 -15.31 -8.23 -21.48
C ASN A 266 -14.98 -8.32 -19.99
N VAL A 267 -14.13 -7.43 -19.49
CA VAL A 267 -13.62 -7.43 -18.11
C VAL A 267 -14.76 -7.41 -17.09
N ALA A 268 -15.86 -6.68 -17.38
CA ALA A 268 -16.99 -6.55 -16.46
C ALA A 268 -17.75 -7.87 -16.24
N ASN A 269 -17.60 -8.87 -17.12
CA ASN A 269 -18.29 -10.17 -17.03
C ASN A 269 -17.35 -11.38 -17.01
N ALA A 270 -16.02 -11.17 -17.03
CA ALA A 270 -15.03 -12.23 -17.04
C ALA A 270 -15.04 -13.02 -15.71
N SER A 271 -14.74 -14.32 -15.75
CA SER A 271 -14.46 -15.08 -14.53
C SER A 271 -12.99 -14.94 -14.11
N LEU A 272 -12.71 -15.23 -12.82
CA LEU A 272 -11.36 -15.21 -12.26
C LEU A 272 -10.40 -16.20 -12.95
N SER A 273 -10.90 -17.20 -13.68
CA SER A 273 -10.10 -18.22 -14.37
C SER A 273 -10.02 -18.06 -15.89
N ASP A 274 -10.79 -17.13 -16.47
CA ASP A 274 -11.04 -17.15 -17.92
C ASP A 274 -9.86 -16.61 -18.73
N PHE A 275 -9.09 -15.67 -18.15
CA PHE A 275 -7.91 -15.10 -18.79
C PHE A 275 -6.86 -14.74 -17.73
N PRO A 276 -5.57 -14.98 -18.01
CA PRO A 276 -4.51 -14.48 -17.16
C PRO A 276 -4.44 -12.95 -17.21
N PHE A 277 -3.78 -12.37 -16.22
CA PHE A 277 -3.50 -10.94 -16.17
C PHE A 277 -2.93 -10.45 -17.51
N ALA A 278 -3.50 -9.40 -18.10
CA ALA A 278 -2.98 -8.89 -19.37
C ALA A 278 -1.67 -8.14 -19.18
N PRO A 279 -0.64 -8.44 -19.98
CA PRO A 279 0.54 -7.62 -20.06
C PRO A 279 0.18 -6.25 -20.63
N GLN A 280 0.77 -5.23 -20.03
CA GLN A 280 0.42 -3.84 -20.24
C GLN A 280 1.47 -3.18 -21.12
N SER A 281 1.02 -2.45 -22.13
CA SER A 281 1.83 -1.38 -22.71
C SER A 281 1.66 -0.17 -21.80
N ALA A 282 2.76 0.32 -21.24
CA ALA A 282 2.76 1.49 -20.37
C ALA A 282 2.22 2.77 -21.02
N ASP A 283 2.15 2.80 -22.35
CA ASP A 283 1.67 3.93 -23.13
C ASP A 283 0.21 3.79 -23.59
N GLU A 284 -0.44 2.64 -23.35
CA GLU A 284 -1.78 2.36 -23.91
C GLU A 284 -2.80 1.88 -22.86
N ASP A 285 -2.42 1.00 -21.93
CA ASP A 285 -3.38 0.45 -20.94
C ASP A 285 -3.61 1.40 -19.74
N ASN A 286 -4.81 1.35 -19.14
CA ASN A 286 -5.13 2.07 -17.90
C ASN A 286 -5.83 1.14 -16.89
N SER A 287 -5.43 1.24 -15.64
CA SER A 287 -5.91 0.47 -14.49
C SER A 287 -7.43 0.49 -14.32
N GLU A 288 -8.12 1.59 -14.66
CA GLU A 288 -9.58 1.70 -14.57
C GLU A 288 -10.32 0.79 -15.56
N ALA A 289 -9.81 0.63 -16.78
CA ALA A 289 -10.40 -0.27 -17.78
C ALA A 289 -10.17 -1.75 -17.45
N LEU A 290 -9.13 -2.04 -16.67
CA LEU A 290 -8.72 -3.40 -16.30
C LEU A 290 -9.37 -3.89 -14.99
N LEU A 291 -10.24 -3.11 -14.34
CA LEU A 291 -10.89 -3.50 -13.09
C LEU A 291 -11.81 -4.72 -13.28
N GLY A 292 -11.25 -5.90 -13.00
CA GLY A 292 -11.89 -7.19 -13.16
C GLY A 292 -12.88 -7.55 -12.06
N PRO A 293 -13.34 -8.82 -12.05
CA PRO A 293 -14.32 -9.29 -11.06
C PRO A 293 -13.77 -9.20 -9.63
N THR A 294 -14.66 -8.90 -8.69
CA THR A 294 -14.34 -8.92 -7.26
C THR A 294 -13.94 -10.32 -6.81
N LEU A 295 -12.89 -10.39 -6.02
CA LEU A 295 -12.43 -11.57 -5.32
C LEU A 295 -13.51 -12.13 -4.38
N ASN A 296 -13.63 -13.46 -4.34
CA ASN A 296 -14.67 -14.13 -3.57
C ASN A 296 -14.50 -13.95 -2.05
N GLY A 297 -15.58 -14.19 -1.30
CA GLY A 297 -15.55 -14.21 0.16
C GLY A 297 -15.60 -12.83 0.83
N GLY A 298 -15.75 -11.76 0.03
CA GLY A 298 -16.04 -10.43 0.55
C GLY A 298 -14.84 -9.76 1.21
N LEU A 299 -13.65 -9.89 0.60
CA LEU A 299 -12.49 -9.06 0.95
C LEU A 299 -12.93 -7.59 0.89
N PRO A 300 -12.95 -6.85 2.01
CA PRO A 300 -13.37 -5.46 1.98
C PRO A 300 -12.34 -4.58 1.26
N GLN A 301 -12.76 -3.40 0.85
CA GLN A 301 -11.83 -2.39 0.36
C GLN A 301 -10.76 -2.10 1.41
N GLY A 302 -9.51 -1.99 0.96
CA GLY A 302 -8.34 -1.75 1.80
C GLY A 302 -7.71 -2.99 2.39
N PHE A 303 -8.42 -4.12 2.43
CA PHE A 303 -7.85 -5.35 2.98
C PHE A 303 -6.84 -5.95 2.00
N VAL A 304 -5.74 -6.45 2.54
CA VAL A 304 -4.70 -7.11 1.73
C VAL A 304 -5.00 -8.59 1.53
N ILE A 305 -4.50 -9.13 0.42
CA ILE A 305 -4.44 -10.55 0.15
C ILE A 305 -3.26 -11.13 0.94
N ASP A 306 -3.57 -11.97 1.93
CA ASP A 306 -2.60 -12.73 2.73
C ASP A 306 -2.79 -14.25 2.54
N LYS A 307 -1.94 -15.07 3.17
CA LYS A 307 -2.04 -16.54 3.07
C LYS A 307 -3.36 -17.09 3.60
N ASN A 308 -3.97 -16.43 4.59
CA ASN A 308 -5.23 -16.87 5.17
C ASN A 308 -6.37 -16.66 4.20
N TYR A 309 -6.38 -15.51 3.51
CA TYR A 309 -7.27 -15.28 2.39
C TYR A 309 -7.01 -16.32 1.30
N ALA A 310 -5.76 -16.51 0.87
CA ALA A 310 -5.40 -17.43 -0.21
C ALA A 310 -5.91 -18.87 0.03
N LEU A 311 -5.63 -19.44 1.21
CA LEU A 311 -6.07 -20.78 1.61
C LEU A 311 -7.56 -20.87 1.99
N GLY A 312 -8.23 -19.73 2.14
CA GLY A 312 -9.65 -19.63 2.48
C GLY A 312 -10.46 -19.19 1.28
N ALA A 313 -10.86 -17.92 1.28
CA ALA A 313 -11.71 -17.33 0.26
C ALA A 313 -11.05 -17.23 -1.13
N GLY A 314 -9.72 -17.18 -1.18
CA GLY A 314 -8.90 -17.23 -2.39
C GLY A 314 -8.83 -18.60 -3.07
N GLY A 315 -9.38 -19.65 -2.45
CA GLY A 315 -9.60 -20.97 -3.05
C GLY A 315 -8.39 -21.89 -3.15
N CYS A 316 -7.19 -21.44 -2.77
CA CYS A 316 -6.01 -22.30 -2.76
C CYS A 316 -6.23 -23.48 -1.79
N THR A 317 -5.92 -24.70 -2.22
CA THR A 317 -6.11 -25.91 -1.43
C THR A 317 -4.94 -26.21 -0.51
N ASP A 318 -3.74 -25.77 -0.89
CA ASP A 318 -2.50 -25.95 -0.15
C ASP A 318 -1.42 -24.95 -0.61
N ASN A 319 -0.25 -25.03 0.01
CA ASN A 319 0.92 -24.22 -0.30
C ASN A 319 1.58 -24.54 -1.67
N SER A 320 0.98 -25.36 -2.54
CA SER A 320 1.45 -25.54 -3.93
C SER A 320 0.78 -24.59 -4.93
N GLY A 321 -0.20 -23.80 -4.48
CA GLY A 321 -1.03 -22.97 -5.35
C GLY A 321 -2.13 -23.77 -6.09
N THR A 322 -2.32 -25.04 -5.75
CA THR A 322 -3.41 -25.85 -6.29
C THR A 322 -4.75 -25.22 -5.92
N GLY A 323 -5.70 -25.15 -6.85
CA GLY A 323 -7.07 -24.70 -6.59
C GLY A 323 -7.30 -23.20 -6.42
N CYS A 324 -6.26 -22.35 -6.38
CA CYS A 324 -6.42 -20.90 -6.25
C CYS A 324 -7.40 -20.35 -7.31
N LEU A 325 -8.30 -19.45 -6.88
CA LEU A 325 -9.33 -18.84 -7.72
C LEU A 325 -8.67 -18.09 -8.89
N PRO A 326 -7.88 -17.02 -8.64
CA PRO A 326 -6.89 -16.55 -9.60
C PRO A 326 -5.52 -17.15 -9.25
N LYS A 327 -4.61 -17.26 -10.23
CA LYS A 327 -3.31 -17.91 -9.99
C LYS A 327 -2.36 -17.05 -9.18
N GLU A 328 -2.38 -15.74 -9.39
CA GLU A 328 -1.55 -14.75 -8.72
C GLU A 328 -1.73 -14.75 -7.19
N VAL A 329 -2.89 -15.19 -6.65
CA VAL A 329 -3.10 -15.32 -5.20
C VAL A 329 -2.17 -16.34 -4.55
N GLU A 330 -1.58 -17.28 -5.31
CA GLU A 330 -0.59 -18.21 -4.76
C GLU A 330 0.67 -17.49 -4.24
N PHE A 331 0.96 -16.28 -4.72
CA PHE A 331 2.10 -15.47 -4.28
C PHE A 331 2.09 -15.20 -2.76
N ALA A 332 0.90 -15.11 -2.17
CA ALA A 332 0.72 -14.90 -0.74
C ALA A 332 1.02 -16.14 0.12
N LEU A 333 1.09 -17.34 -0.46
CA LEU A 333 1.26 -18.59 0.26
C LEU A 333 2.65 -18.70 0.94
N GLU A 334 2.77 -19.69 1.82
CA GLU A 334 4.02 -19.97 2.51
C GLU A 334 5.06 -20.62 1.59
N ILE A 335 6.34 -20.36 1.87
CA ILE A 335 7.45 -20.95 1.12
C ILE A 335 7.54 -22.45 1.45
N ASP A 336 7.36 -23.31 0.45
CA ASP A 336 7.49 -24.76 0.61
C ASP A 336 8.97 -25.18 0.60
N THR A 337 9.60 -25.09 1.77
CA THR A 337 11.01 -25.48 1.95
C THR A 337 11.29 -26.98 1.75
N ILE A 338 10.25 -27.83 1.65
CA ILE A 338 10.40 -29.28 1.50
C ILE A 338 10.37 -29.69 0.04
N ASN A 339 9.34 -29.27 -0.70
CA ASN A 339 9.13 -29.69 -2.09
C ASN A 339 9.62 -28.64 -3.11
N ASP A 340 9.76 -27.38 -2.70
CA ASP A 340 10.29 -26.28 -3.51
C ASP A 340 11.35 -25.45 -2.73
N PRO A 341 12.48 -26.07 -2.33
CA PRO A 341 13.50 -25.40 -1.52
C PRO A 341 14.14 -24.18 -2.21
N GLY A 342 13.97 -24.04 -3.52
CA GLY A 342 14.43 -22.89 -4.30
C GLY A 342 13.41 -21.76 -4.43
N ASN A 343 12.21 -21.92 -3.86
CA ASN A 343 11.08 -21.00 -4.04
C ASN A 343 10.83 -20.64 -5.52
N THR A 344 10.82 -21.65 -6.39
CA THR A 344 10.54 -21.50 -7.82
C THR A 344 9.13 -20.96 -8.09
N TYR A 345 8.23 -21.07 -7.12
CA TYR A 345 6.87 -20.50 -7.13
C TYR A 345 6.81 -19.08 -6.56
N LYS A 346 7.94 -18.53 -6.09
CA LYS A 346 8.09 -17.16 -5.58
C LYS A 346 7.13 -16.77 -4.45
N HIS A 347 6.62 -17.74 -3.70
CA HIS A 347 5.80 -17.54 -2.51
C HIS A 347 6.48 -16.59 -1.51
N ARG A 348 5.70 -15.75 -0.84
CA ARG A 348 6.20 -14.68 0.04
C ARG A 348 5.88 -14.87 1.52
N ASN A 349 5.13 -15.91 1.88
CA ASN A 349 4.67 -16.17 3.24
C ASN A 349 3.95 -14.96 3.85
N MET A 350 2.98 -14.42 3.11
CA MET A 350 2.27 -13.22 3.54
C MET A 350 1.28 -13.55 4.65
N ASP A 351 1.33 -12.84 5.78
CA ASP A 351 0.45 -13.06 6.93
C ASP A 351 0.06 -11.75 7.60
N ASN A 352 -1.19 -11.33 7.39
CA ASN A 352 -1.70 -10.09 7.96
C ASN A 352 -2.34 -10.27 9.34
N SER A 353 -2.37 -11.49 9.90
CA SER A 353 -3.15 -11.77 11.10
C SER A 353 -2.69 -10.97 12.33
N ALA A 354 -1.39 -10.67 12.41
CA ALA A 354 -0.82 -9.87 13.48
C ALA A 354 -0.89 -8.36 13.21
N LEU A 355 -0.46 -7.92 12.02
CA LEU A 355 -0.36 -6.49 11.69
C LEU A 355 -1.72 -5.85 11.41
N GLN A 356 -2.67 -6.62 10.87
CA GLN A 356 -3.99 -6.16 10.45
C GLN A 356 -3.89 -4.91 9.56
N LEU A 357 -2.90 -4.86 8.67
CA LEU A 357 -2.71 -3.77 7.72
C LEU A 357 -3.95 -3.63 6.83
N GLU A 358 -4.37 -2.39 6.65
CA GLU A 358 -5.17 -2.01 5.49
C GLU A 358 -4.30 -1.09 4.63
N MET A 359 -4.39 -1.21 3.31
CA MET A 359 -3.69 -0.32 2.39
C MET A 359 -4.51 -0.06 1.14
N ALA A 360 -4.23 1.03 0.45
CA ALA A 360 -4.73 1.33 -0.87
C ALA A 360 -3.67 2.07 -1.66
N TRP A 361 -3.78 1.94 -2.98
CA TRP A 361 -2.85 2.53 -3.92
C TRP A 361 -3.59 3.37 -4.93
N ASP A 362 -3.42 4.70 -4.91
CA ASP A 362 -3.99 5.59 -5.91
C ASP A 362 -2.91 6.51 -6.47
N ASN A 363 -2.32 6.10 -7.59
CA ASN A 363 -1.22 6.83 -8.22
C ASN A 363 -1.70 8.02 -9.06
N SER A 364 -3.00 8.39 -8.99
CA SER A 364 -3.67 9.42 -9.83
C SER A 364 -3.28 10.86 -9.52
N ASN A 365 -1.98 11.10 -9.44
CA ASN A 365 -1.37 12.40 -9.32
C ASN A 365 -0.61 12.73 -10.62
N ILE A 366 -1.06 13.78 -11.29
CA ILE A 366 -0.37 14.39 -12.44
C ILE A 366 0.04 15.84 -12.14
N ALA A 367 -0.23 16.29 -10.91
CA ALA A 367 -0.06 17.67 -10.46
C ALA A 367 1.05 17.81 -9.41
N GLY A 368 1.83 16.75 -9.20
CA GLY A 368 2.93 16.68 -8.24
C GLY A 368 4.18 17.44 -8.68
N VAL A 369 5.32 17.12 -8.07
CA VAL A 369 6.58 17.86 -8.24
C VAL A 369 7.33 17.54 -9.53
N ASP A 370 6.99 18.23 -10.60
CA ASP A 370 7.78 18.20 -11.85
C ASP A 370 9.00 19.14 -11.78
N ASN A 371 10.10 18.75 -12.42
CA ASN A 371 10.94 19.66 -13.21
C ASN A 371 11.95 18.83 -14.00
N GLY A 372 11.54 18.47 -15.22
CA GLY A 372 12.27 17.65 -16.18
C GLY A 372 13.77 17.91 -16.35
N ASP A 373 14.49 16.82 -16.60
CA ASP A 373 15.80 16.58 -17.24
C ASP A 373 17.01 17.53 -17.03
N GLU A 374 16.88 18.72 -16.42
CA GLU A 374 17.90 19.79 -16.49
C GLU A 374 18.52 20.22 -15.16
N HIS A 375 18.06 19.70 -14.01
CA HIS A 375 18.74 19.97 -12.74
C HIS A 375 19.57 18.75 -12.33
N ALA A 376 20.84 18.97 -12.02
CA ALA A 376 21.77 17.96 -11.50
C ALA A 376 22.40 18.46 -10.18
N GLY A 377 21.73 19.37 -9.49
CA GLY A 377 22.24 20.06 -8.31
C GLY A 377 21.13 20.55 -7.39
N ASP A 378 21.52 21.20 -6.29
CA ASP A 378 20.63 21.60 -5.21
C ASP A 378 19.47 22.50 -5.68
N PHE A 379 18.28 22.21 -5.16
CA PHE A 379 17.07 22.99 -5.38
C PHE A 379 17.06 24.23 -4.47
N THR A 380 17.70 25.28 -4.96
CA THR A 380 17.76 26.58 -4.24
C THR A 380 16.47 27.39 -4.32
N THR A 381 15.55 26.99 -5.20
CA THR A 381 14.20 27.55 -5.34
C THR A 381 13.18 26.44 -5.11
N PRO A 382 12.19 26.64 -4.22
CA PRO A 382 11.09 25.70 -4.04
C PRO A 382 10.35 25.41 -5.35
N THR A 383 9.76 24.22 -5.43
CA THR A 383 8.89 23.81 -6.52
C THR A 383 7.79 24.85 -6.77
N THR A 384 7.51 25.10 -8.05
CA THR A 384 6.39 25.96 -8.48
C THR A 384 5.09 25.18 -8.67
N PHE A 385 5.14 23.86 -8.52
CA PHE A 385 3.99 22.98 -8.69
C PHE A 385 3.03 23.07 -7.51
N ASN A 386 1.77 22.72 -7.76
CA ASN A 386 0.73 22.80 -6.75
C ASN A 386 0.60 21.48 -5.99
N THR A 387 1.69 21.05 -5.37
CA THR A 387 1.78 19.83 -4.55
C THR A 387 0.71 19.81 -3.46
N SER A 388 0.32 20.98 -2.96
CA SER A 388 -0.76 21.14 -1.98
C SER A 388 -2.15 20.67 -2.43
N ALA A 389 -2.37 20.49 -3.74
CA ALA A 389 -3.61 19.94 -4.29
C ALA A 389 -3.58 18.41 -4.48
N VAL A 390 -2.42 17.77 -4.32
CA VAL A 390 -2.28 16.33 -4.52
C VAL A 390 -2.72 15.58 -3.26
N THR A 391 -3.78 14.79 -3.36
CA THR A 391 -4.32 14.05 -2.21
C THR A 391 -4.34 12.53 -2.41
N THR A 392 -3.91 12.05 -3.58
CA THR A 392 -3.88 10.64 -3.93
C THR A 392 -2.46 10.09 -3.87
N GLY A 393 -2.33 8.88 -3.35
CA GLY A 393 -1.07 8.14 -3.32
C GLY A 393 -1.23 6.82 -2.55
N ILE A 394 -0.23 6.52 -1.73
CA ILE A 394 -0.20 5.31 -0.92
C ILE A 394 -0.91 5.59 0.39
N GLU A 395 -2.07 4.97 0.59
CA GLU A 395 -2.80 5.03 1.85
C GLU A 395 -2.63 3.75 2.63
N PHE A 396 -2.46 3.84 3.94
CA PHE A 396 -2.49 2.67 4.81
C PHE A 396 -2.98 2.98 6.21
N SER A 397 -3.39 1.94 6.92
CA SER A 397 -3.72 1.99 8.33
C SER A 397 -3.01 0.88 9.09
N ILE A 398 -2.46 1.23 10.25
CA ILE A 398 -1.78 0.29 11.16
C ILE A 398 -2.31 0.49 12.59
N PRO A 399 -2.59 -0.59 13.35
CA PRO A 399 -2.96 -0.46 14.76
C PRO A 399 -1.85 0.24 15.55
N LEU A 400 -2.21 1.13 16.47
CA LEU A 400 -1.25 1.72 17.39
C LEU A 400 -0.52 0.65 18.22
N SER A 401 -1.16 -0.50 18.47
CA SER A 401 -0.54 -1.64 19.14
C SER A 401 0.63 -2.27 18.39
N MET A 402 0.69 -2.05 17.08
CA MET A 402 1.79 -2.51 16.22
C MET A 402 2.93 -1.50 16.15
N ILE A 403 2.77 -0.31 16.71
CA ILE A 403 3.82 0.72 16.78
C ILE A 403 4.01 1.19 18.22
N GLY A 404 4.14 0.26 19.16
CA GLY A 404 4.51 0.57 20.55
C GLY A 404 3.38 0.98 21.48
N SER A 405 2.13 1.06 21.00
CA SER A 405 0.96 1.52 21.75
C SER A 405 1.14 2.91 22.40
N PRO A 406 1.50 3.96 21.62
CA PRO A 406 1.69 5.29 22.15
C PRO A 406 0.41 5.79 22.83
N SER A 407 0.59 6.43 23.98
CA SER A 407 -0.50 6.91 24.82
C SER A 407 -1.03 8.25 24.36
N ALA A 408 -2.24 8.60 24.79
CA ALA A 408 -2.80 9.93 24.59
C ALA A 408 -1.83 11.05 25.00
N GLY A 409 -1.57 11.99 24.08
CA GLY A 409 -0.61 13.08 24.25
C GLY A 409 0.81 12.75 23.81
N ASP A 410 1.11 11.47 23.55
CA ASP A 410 2.39 11.08 22.95
C ASP A 410 2.48 11.59 21.52
N THR A 411 3.70 11.85 21.06
CA THR A 411 3.99 12.28 19.68
C THR A 411 4.63 11.14 18.93
N ILE A 412 4.03 10.76 17.80
CA ILE A 412 4.61 9.82 16.85
C ILE A 412 5.33 10.66 15.79
N LYS A 413 6.61 10.41 15.59
CA LYS A 413 7.41 10.97 14.50
C LYS A 413 7.54 9.94 13.40
N ILE A 414 7.49 10.40 12.16
CA ILE A 414 7.41 9.52 11.00
C ILE A 414 8.32 10.08 9.90
N THR A 415 9.35 9.33 9.55
CA THR A 415 10.18 9.59 8.38
C THR A 415 9.64 8.74 7.25
N ALA A 416 9.32 9.35 6.10
CA ALA A 416 8.93 8.63 4.89
C ALA A 416 9.73 9.17 3.71
N PHE A 417 10.28 8.29 2.88
CA PHE A 417 11.05 8.70 1.71
C PHE A 417 11.07 7.66 0.61
N ILE A 418 11.36 8.12 -0.61
CA ILE A 418 11.55 7.25 -1.76
C ILE A 418 12.99 6.75 -1.83
N ASN A 419 13.12 5.44 -1.97
CA ASN A 419 14.37 4.71 -2.08
C ASN A 419 14.36 3.82 -3.34
N GLY A 420 15.53 3.44 -3.84
CA GLY A 420 15.64 2.54 -4.99
C GLY A 420 15.21 1.11 -4.66
N ASP A 421 15.08 0.27 -5.69
CA ASP A 421 14.64 -1.14 -5.62
C ASP A 421 15.37 -2.00 -4.57
N LYS A 422 16.61 -1.64 -4.25
CA LYS A 422 17.50 -2.32 -3.29
C LYS A 422 17.63 -1.61 -1.94
N HIS A 423 16.78 -0.63 -1.63
CA HIS A 423 16.86 0.20 -0.42
C HIS A 423 18.20 0.95 -0.21
N SER A 424 19.03 1.06 -1.24
CA SER A 424 20.42 1.54 -1.16
C SER A 424 20.69 2.83 -1.94
N TYR A 425 19.63 3.55 -2.33
CA TYR A 425 19.73 4.83 -3.01
C TYR A 425 18.56 5.73 -2.60
N ALA A 426 18.81 6.66 -1.69
CA ALA A 426 17.78 7.62 -1.28
C ALA A 426 17.63 8.72 -2.35
N SER A 427 16.39 8.97 -2.78
CA SER A 427 16.07 10.16 -3.57
C SER A 427 16.13 11.42 -2.71
N ASN A 428 15.74 12.58 -3.24
CA ASN A 428 15.45 13.77 -2.45
C ASN A 428 13.96 13.89 -2.03
N GLN A 429 13.16 12.85 -2.28
CA GLN A 429 11.73 12.83 -2.01
C GLN A 429 11.50 12.30 -0.59
N PHE A 430 11.39 13.25 0.34
CA PHE A 430 11.22 13.01 1.79
C PHE A 430 9.99 13.73 2.33
N ALA A 431 9.44 13.18 3.41
CA ALA A 431 8.51 13.85 4.30
C ALA A 431 9.18 15.00 5.09
N GLY A 432 8.38 15.71 5.88
CA GLY A 432 8.87 16.76 6.80
C GLY A 432 9.16 18.08 6.07
N ASP A 433 10.27 18.73 6.42
CA ASP A 433 10.71 19.97 5.78
C ASP A 433 11.24 19.74 4.35
N GLY A 434 11.35 18.48 3.92
CA GLY A 434 11.88 18.06 2.63
C GLY A 434 13.40 18.03 2.58
N VAL A 435 13.94 17.80 1.38
CA VAL A 435 15.39 17.78 1.11
C VAL A 435 15.66 18.67 -0.09
N LEU A 436 16.08 19.92 0.14
CA LEU A 436 16.39 20.88 -0.93
C LEU A 436 17.68 20.59 -1.71
N LEU A 437 18.27 19.41 -1.51
CA LEU A 437 19.43 18.94 -2.24
C LEU A 437 18.98 18.16 -3.48
N GLY A 438 19.92 17.86 -4.37
CA GLY A 438 19.72 16.80 -5.35
C GLY A 438 19.49 15.44 -4.66
N ASN A 439 19.29 14.39 -5.46
CA ASN A 439 19.22 13.02 -4.94
C ASN A 439 20.37 12.75 -3.99
N LEU A 440 20.07 12.12 -2.86
CA LEU A 440 21.06 11.87 -1.82
C LEU A 440 21.94 10.66 -2.15
N GLY A 441 21.42 9.70 -2.91
CA GLY A 441 22.12 8.45 -3.18
C GLY A 441 22.41 7.69 -1.90
N GLY A 442 23.48 6.90 -1.90
CA GLY A 442 23.98 6.20 -0.72
C GLY A 442 25.07 6.95 0.04
N ASP A 443 25.69 7.96 -0.59
CA ASP A 443 26.74 8.80 -0.02
C ASP A 443 26.25 10.14 0.53
N GLY A 444 24.95 10.42 0.46
CA GLY A 444 24.35 11.71 0.84
C GLY A 444 24.65 12.85 -0.14
N SER A 445 25.30 12.57 -1.29
CA SER A 445 25.70 13.53 -2.31
C SER A 445 25.33 13.10 -3.74
N GLY A 446 24.49 12.06 -3.87
CA GLY A 446 23.90 11.59 -5.12
C GLY A 446 24.58 10.40 -5.78
N ALA A 447 25.67 9.87 -5.20
CA ALA A 447 26.33 8.68 -5.73
C ALA A 447 25.71 7.41 -5.16
N PHE A 448 25.64 6.36 -6.00
CA PHE A 448 25.28 5.03 -5.56
C PHE A 448 26.49 4.33 -4.92
N THR A 449 26.37 3.92 -3.66
CA THR A 449 27.41 3.20 -2.90
C THR A 449 27.06 1.75 -2.59
N GLY A 450 25.82 1.32 -2.89
CA GLY A 450 25.32 -0.03 -2.60
C GLY A 450 24.72 -0.20 -1.21
N ASP A 451 24.81 0.83 -0.36
CA ASP A 451 24.10 0.99 0.91
C ASP A 451 23.92 2.49 1.24
N LEU A 452 23.40 2.83 2.42
CA LEU A 452 23.19 4.21 2.85
C LEU A 452 24.22 4.67 3.90
N THR A 453 25.43 4.09 3.94
CA THR A 453 26.44 4.38 4.98
C THR A 453 26.95 5.82 4.97
N GLY A 454 26.87 6.52 3.83
CA GLY A 454 27.25 7.92 3.75
C GLY A 454 26.12 8.91 4.03
N LEU A 455 24.89 8.42 4.26
CA LEU A 455 23.72 9.28 4.43
C LEU A 455 23.44 9.56 5.92
N ASP A 456 23.63 10.83 6.30
CA ASP A 456 23.28 11.36 7.61
C ASP A 456 22.26 12.50 7.48
N LEU A 457 21.00 12.21 7.80
CA LEU A 457 19.90 13.18 7.74
C LEU A 457 20.11 14.33 8.73
N GLY A 458 20.80 14.10 9.86
CA GLY A 458 21.12 15.15 10.83
C GLY A 458 22.06 16.24 10.30
N LEU A 459 22.64 16.06 9.11
CA LEU A 459 23.41 17.08 8.39
C LEU A 459 22.57 17.88 7.38
N ILE A 460 21.34 17.45 7.10
CA ILE A 460 20.42 18.13 6.19
C ILE A 460 19.63 19.18 6.98
N PRO A 461 19.46 20.41 6.47
CA PRO A 461 18.64 21.42 7.15
C PRO A 461 17.17 21.01 7.29
N GLY A 462 16.58 21.26 8.46
CA GLY A 462 15.19 20.92 8.76
C GLY A 462 15.07 19.56 9.43
N ASN A 463 13.84 19.08 9.57
CA ASN A 463 13.56 17.69 9.94
C ASN A 463 13.02 16.94 8.73
N GLN A 464 13.57 15.77 8.42
CA GLN A 464 13.08 14.85 7.39
C GLN A 464 11.99 13.90 7.93
N PHE A 465 11.39 14.26 9.07
CA PHE A 465 10.25 13.59 9.66
C PHE A 465 9.07 14.54 9.88
N VAL A 466 7.86 13.99 9.84
CA VAL A 466 6.64 14.66 10.32
C VAL A 466 6.29 14.21 11.73
N SER A 467 5.34 14.88 12.37
CA SER A 467 4.86 14.53 13.70
C SER A 467 3.34 14.58 13.81
N ILE A 468 2.76 13.61 14.51
CA ILE A 468 1.34 13.59 14.88
C ILE A 468 1.19 13.26 16.36
N VAL A 469 0.35 14.01 17.05
CA VAL A 469 0.06 13.79 18.47
C VAL A 469 -1.09 12.80 18.59
N VAL A 470 -0.92 11.75 19.40
CA VAL A 470 -1.99 10.82 19.75
C VAL A 470 -3.09 11.59 20.46
N PRO A 471 -4.32 11.63 19.90
CA PRO A 471 -5.38 12.43 20.47
C PRO A 471 -5.73 11.95 21.88
N GLY A 472 -5.91 12.91 22.80
CA GLY A 472 -6.47 12.62 24.10
C GLY A 472 -7.89 12.05 24.01
N PRO A 473 -8.35 11.28 25.00
CA PRO A 473 -9.75 10.87 25.06
C PRO A 473 -10.63 12.11 24.98
N LEU A 474 -11.59 12.11 24.05
CA LEU A 474 -12.52 13.22 23.88
C LEU A 474 -13.16 13.56 25.23
N SER A 475 -12.98 14.81 25.67
CA SER A 475 -13.55 15.30 26.92
C SER A 475 -15.08 15.25 26.84
N GLY A 476 -15.69 14.17 27.35
CA GLY A 476 -17.14 13.95 27.32
C GLY A 476 -17.60 12.57 26.82
N SER A 477 -16.70 11.75 26.26
CA SER A 477 -17.00 10.33 26.01
C SER A 477 -16.73 9.54 27.28
N ALA A 478 -17.77 9.30 28.09
CA ALA A 478 -17.69 8.27 29.11
C ALA A 478 -17.35 6.96 28.38
N ALA A 479 -16.23 6.33 28.74
CA ALA A 479 -15.74 5.10 28.15
C ALA A 479 -16.90 4.17 27.82
N VAL A 480 -17.17 3.98 26.52
CA VAL A 480 -18.10 2.94 26.08
C VAL A 480 -17.44 1.63 26.50
N PRO A 481 -18.02 0.87 27.43
CA PRO A 481 -17.42 -0.38 27.86
C PRO A 481 -17.37 -1.32 26.63
N GLU A 482 -16.22 -1.96 26.40
CA GLU A 482 -16.09 -2.96 25.33
C GLU A 482 -17.25 -3.97 25.38
N PRO A 483 -17.69 -4.55 24.25
CA PRO A 483 -18.85 -5.43 24.19
C PRO A 483 -18.91 -6.53 25.27
N GLY A 484 -17.75 -7.03 25.74
CA GLY A 484 -17.65 -8.01 26.82
C GLY A 484 -18.07 -7.49 28.21
N SER A 485 -17.94 -6.19 28.47
CA SER A 485 -18.21 -5.58 29.78
C SER A 485 -19.68 -5.19 29.99
N LEU A 486 -20.45 -4.94 28.91
CA LEU A 486 -21.91 -4.83 28.96
C LEU A 486 -22.61 -6.16 29.31
N ALA A 487 -22.05 -7.29 28.85
CA ALA A 487 -22.55 -8.61 29.20
C ALA A 487 -22.38 -8.92 30.70
N LEU A 488 -21.27 -8.49 31.31
CA LEU A 488 -21.00 -8.68 32.74
C LEU A 488 -21.91 -7.82 33.64
N VAL A 489 -22.20 -6.58 33.24
CA VAL A 489 -23.10 -5.69 33.99
C VAL A 489 -24.56 -6.18 33.89
N GLY A 490 -24.97 -6.70 32.73
CA GLY A 490 -26.28 -7.34 32.53
C GLY A 490 -26.48 -8.60 33.38
N LEU A 491 -25.45 -9.45 33.51
CA LEU A 491 -25.47 -10.65 34.34
C LEU A 491 -25.46 -10.34 35.85
N GLY A 492 -24.69 -9.32 36.28
CA GLY A 492 -24.65 -8.88 37.68
C GLY A 492 -25.98 -8.31 38.17
N ALA A 493 -26.70 -7.57 37.32
CA ALA A 493 -28.01 -7.01 37.65
C ALA A 493 -29.11 -8.10 37.78
N MET A 494 -29.06 -9.15 36.95
CA MET A 494 -29.99 -10.28 37.08
C MET A 494 -29.71 -11.17 38.31
N ALA A 495 -28.44 -11.36 38.68
CA ALA A 495 -28.06 -12.11 39.87
C ALA A 495 -28.53 -11.42 41.17
N CYS A 496 -28.44 -10.09 41.27
CA CYS A 496 -28.92 -9.33 42.42
C CYS A 496 -30.47 -9.29 42.52
N GLY A 497 -31.19 -9.38 41.39
CA GLY A 497 -32.65 -9.45 41.35
C GLY A 497 -33.22 -10.79 41.85
N LEU A 498 -32.50 -11.90 41.62
CA LEU A 498 -32.95 -13.25 41.97
C LEU A 498 -32.67 -13.62 43.44
N VAL A 499 -31.67 -13.02 44.08
CA VAL A 499 -31.36 -13.28 45.51
C VAL A 499 -32.41 -12.67 46.45
N ARG A 500 -33.16 -11.64 46.02
CA ARG A 500 -34.13 -10.95 46.89
C ARG A 500 -35.53 -11.58 46.97
N ARG A 501 -35.78 -12.71 46.30
CA ARG A 501 -37.11 -13.38 46.27
C ARG A 501 -37.26 -14.67 47.07
N ARG A 502 -36.32 -15.01 47.96
CA ARG A 502 -36.53 -16.10 48.94
C ARG A 502 -36.35 -15.62 50.38
N ARG A 503 -37.46 -15.14 50.99
CA ARG A 503 -37.91 -15.46 52.35
C ARG A 503 -39.20 -14.70 52.72
N ILE A 504 -40.09 -15.41 53.44
CA ILE A 504 -41.38 -15.00 54.06
C ILE A 504 -42.56 -15.06 53.05
N ARG A 505 -43.53 -15.97 53.10
CA ARG A 505 -43.96 -17.02 54.04
C ARG A 505 -44.52 -18.20 53.23
#